data_AF-A0A1A8IUB3-F1
#
_entry.id   AF-A0A1A8IUB3-F1
#
_cell.length_a   1.000
_cell.length_b   1.000
_cell.length_c   1.000
_cell.angle_alpha   90.00
_cell.angle_beta   90.00
_cell.angle_gamma   90.00
#
_symmetry.space_group_name_H-M   'P 1'
#
loop_
_entity.id
_entity.type
_entity.pdbx_description
1 polymer ?
#
loop_
_entity_poly.entity_id
_entity_poly.type
_entity_poly.pdbx_seq_one_letter_code
_entity_poly.pdbx_strand_id
1 'polypeptide(L)'
;MQFSERFEQEGMQMLRHLEQVLLTGQMHTVIHQYQEISPDILKVQLALFRTKYSVQTSTDVVAVLQGMFPEVRGLFDQIETVARLLVVPVSSAEPERSFSSLRRLKTRLRSTMTQIRLNSVGVCHVHKDKLDRLNRKKIAEQFVSCKESRKSTFGSFK
;
A
#
# COMPACT_ATOMS: atom_id res chain seq x y z
N MET A 1 -13.30 -25.27 3.56
CA MET A 1 -12.30 -25.44 2.48
C MET A 1 -11.79 -24.11 1.93
N GLN A 2 -12.64 -23.12 1.61
CA GLN A 2 -12.19 -21.89 0.93
C GLN A 2 -11.30 -20.92 1.77
N PHE A 3 -11.38 -20.96 3.11
CA PHE A 3 -10.61 -20.06 3.98
C PHE A 3 -9.17 -20.54 4.22
N SER A 4 -8.97 -21.83 4.53
CA SER A 4 -7.63 -22.40 4.74
C SER A 4 -6.78 -22.26 3.47
N GLU A 5 -7.32 -22.59 2.30
CA GLU A 5 -6.62 -22.43 1.02
C GLU A 5 -6.26 -20.97 0.67
N ARG A 6 -7.04 -19.99 1.16
CA ARG A 6 -6.79 -18.57 0.94
C ARG A 6 -5.75 -17.99 1.90
N PHE A 7 -5.79 -18.40 3.17
CA PHE A 7 -4.98 -17.78 4.22
C PHE A 7 -3.77 -18.61 4.67
N GLU A 8 -3.67 -19.87 4.26
CA GLU A 8 -2.55 -20.79 4.58
C GLU A 8 -1.64 -21.03 3.36
N GLN A 9 -1.57 -20.07 2.45
CA GLN A 9 -0.69 -20.15 1.28
C GLN A 9 0.79 -20.10 1.68
N GLU A 10 1.65 -20.71 0.89
CA GLU A 10 3.10 -20.72 1.15
C GLU A 10 3.67 -19.31 1.32
N GLY A 11 3.27 -18.36 0.47
CA GLY A 11 3.70 -16.95 0.60
C GLY A 11 3.24 -16.26 1.89
N MET A 12 2.04 -16.59 2.40
CA MET A 12 1.56 -16.11 3.70
C MET A 12 2.43 -16.63 4.85
N GLN A 13 2.80 -17.91 4.77
CA GLN A 13 3.66 -18.55 5.77
C GLN A 13 5.08 -17.97 5.72
N MET A 14 5.62 -17.73 4.53
CA MET A 14 6.90 -17.04 4.34
C MET A 14 6.92 -15.65 4.99
N LEU A 15 5.89 -14.82 4.75
CA LEU A 15 5.83 -13.50 5.39
C LEU A 15 5.64 -13.59 6.90
N ARG A 16 4.86 -14.56 7.40
CA ARG A 16 4.75 -14.80 8.85
C ARG A 16 6.11 -15.13 9.45
N HIS A 17 6.92 -15.95 8.78
CA HIS A 17 8.27 -16.25 9.22
C HIS A 17 9.18 -15.02 9.17
N LEU A 18 9.07 -14.16 8.15
CA LEU A 18 9.80 -12.89 8.11
C LEU A 18 9.38 -11.93 9.23
N GLU A 19 8.09 -11.85 9.55
CA GLU A 19 7.59 -11.06 10.67
C GLU A 19 8.11 -11.63 12.00
N GLN A 20 8.12 -12.96 12.16
CA GLN A 20 8.71 -13.62 13.32
C GLN A 20 10.21 -13.33 13.42
N VAL A 21 10.96 -13.29 12.32
CA VAL A 21 12.39 -12.92 12.34
C VAL A 21 12.57 -11.50 12.90
N LEU A 22 11.75 -10.56 12.44
CA LEU A 22 11.75 -9.17 12.92
C LEU A 22 11.39 -9.09 14.43
N LEU A 23 10.38 -9.86 14.85
CA LEU A 23 9.81 -9.80 16.21
C LEU A 23 10.47 -10.70 17.24
N THR A 24 11.15 -11.78 16.86
CA THR A 24 11.86 -12.69 17.78
C THR A 24 13.39 -12.53 17.72
N GLY A 25 13.91 -12.02 16.61
CA GLY A 25 15.36 -11.95 16.36
C GLY A 25 15.97 -13.32 16.02
N GLN A 26 15.17 -14.37 15.93
CA GLN A 26 15.62 -15.69 15.50
C GLN A 26 15.66 -15.74 13.98
N MET A 27 16.79 -16.21 13.43
CA MET A 27 16.96 -16.36 11.98
C MET A 27 16.15 -17.56 11.48
N HIS A 28 15.41 -17.35 10.39
CA HIS A 28 14.64 -18.40 9.71
C HIS A 28 15.25 -18.67 8.33
N THR A 29 15.13 -19.90 7.84
CA THR A 29 15.66 -20.32 6.52
C THR A 29 15.07 -19.55 5.34
N VAL A 30 13.88 -18.96 5.54
CA VAL A 30 13.15 -18.13 4.56
C VAL A 30 13.96 -16.90 4.15
N ILE A 31 14.88 -16.41 4.99
CA ILE A 31 15.72 -15.26 4.68
C ILE A 31 16.60 -15.53 3.45
N HIS A 32 17.06 -16.77 3.26
CA HIS A 32 17.90 -17.15 2.12
C HIS A 32 17.16 -17.13 0.77
N GLN A 33 15.82 -17.02 0.78
CA GLN A 33 15.03 -16.93 -0.45
C GLN A 33 15.04 -15.51 -1.04
N TYR A 34 15.44 -14.50 -0.26
CA TYR A 34 15.51 -13.10 -0.69
C TYR A 34 16.97 -12.71 -0.89
N GLN A 35 17.32 -12.30 -2.12
CA GLN A 35 18.69 -11.90 -2.47
C GLN A 35 19.07 -10.54 -1.85
N GLU A 36 18.06 -9.74 -1.52
CA GLU A 36 18.19 -8.40 -0.95
C GLU A 36 18.55 -8.44 0.54
N ILE A 37 18.39 -9.59 1.20
CA ILE A 37 18.64 -9.73 2.64
C ILE A 37 19.98 -10.44 2.87
N SER A 38 20.85 -9.77 3.60
CA SER A 38 22.10 -10.35 4.09
C SER A 38 21.92 -10.88 5.53
N PRO A 39 21.96 -12.22 5.76
CA PRO A 39 21.65 -12.80 7.06
C PRO A 39 22.60 -12.33 8.18
N ASP A 40 23.88 -12.18 7.86
CA ASP A 40 24.91 -11.81 8.84
C ASP A 40 24.72 -10.37 9.34
N ILE A 41 24.45 -9.44 8.43
CA ILE A 41 24.21 -8.02 8.76
C ILE A 41 22.87 -7.89 9.47
N LEU A 42 21.82 -8.56 8.98
CA LEU A 42 20.51 -8.55 9.60
C LEU A 42 20.56 -9.04 11.06
N LYS A 43 21.32 -10.10 11.34
CA LYS A 43 21.48 -10.63 12.71
C LYS A 43 22.07 -9.60 13.66
N VAL A 44 23.12 -8.89 13.23
CA VAL A 44 23.75 -7.82 14.02
C VAL A 44 22.79 -6.65 14.22
N GLN A 45 22.11 -6.21 13.16
CA GLN A 45 21.15 -5.11 13.24
C GLN A 45 19.99 -5.44 14.17
N LEU A 46 19.43 -6.66 14.10
CA LEU A 46 18.34 -7.08 14.98
C LEU A 46 18.78 -7.12 16.44
N ALA A 47 20.00 -7.59 16.74
CA ALA A 47 20.52 -7.58 18.10
C ALA A 47 20.65 -6.15 18.65
N LEU A 48 21.18 -5.22 17.85
CA LEU A 48 21.29 -3.80 18.22
C LEU A 48 19.92 -3.13 18.38
N PHE A 49 19.02 -3.36 17.43
CA PHE A 49 17.69 -2.77 17.40
C PHE A 49 16.87 -3.18 18.62
N ARG A 50 16.90 -4.47 18.99
CA ARG A 50 16.16 -5.01 20.14
C ARG A 50 16.74 -4.59 21.49
N THR A 51 18.05 -4.32 21.54
CA THR A 51 18.70 -3.80 22.74
C THR A 51 18.21 -2.38 23.05
N LYS A 52 17.97 -1.58 22.00
CA LYS A 52 17.59 -0.17 22.13
C LYS A 52 16.08 0.06 22.12
N TYR A 53 15.32 -0.78 21.43
CA TYR A 53 13.88 -0.60 21.22
C TYR A 53 13.12 -1.87 21.60
N SER A 54 12.13 -1.74 22.49
CA SER A 54 11.17 -2.80 22.77
C SER A 54 10.02 -2.70 21.76
N VAL A 55 9.95 -3.66 20.84
CA VAL A 55 8.93 -3.73 19.79
C VAL A 55 8.17 -5.03 19.91
N GLN A 56 6.83 -4.95 19.85
CA GLN A 56 5.93 -6.11 19.97
C GLN A 56 5.22 -6.40 18.65
N THR A 57 5.03 -5.38 17.80
CA THR A 57 4.37 -5.51 16.51
C THR A 57 5.21 -4.96 15.36
N SER A 58 4.99 -5.47 14.15
CA SER A 58 5.62 -4.98 12.93
C SER A 58 5.31 -3.50 12.66
N THR A 59 4.13 -3.02 13.10
CA THR A 59 3.77 -1.59 13.07
C THR A 59 4.61 -0.72 13.98
N ASP A 60 5.03 -1.23 15.16
CA ASP A 60 5.91 -0.48 16.05
C ASP A 60 7.29 -0.30 15.42
N VAL A 61 7.81 -1.34 14.75
CA VAL A 61 9.09 -1.25 14.03
C VAL A 61 9.05 -0.17 12.96
N VAL A 62 7.95 -0.10 12.19
CA VAL A 62 7.76 0.95 11.18
C VAL A 62 7.68 2.33 11.83
N ALA A 63 6.95 2.49 12.93
CA ALA A 63 6.85 3.76 13.65
C ALA A 63 8.20 4.25 14.17
N VAL A 64 9.00 3.34 14.73
CA VAL A 64 10.36 3.64 15.19
C VAL A 64 11.23 4.06 13.99
N LEU A 65 11.21 3.32 12.88
CA LEU A 65 11.98 3.67 11.67
C LEU A 65 11.57 5.00 11.04
N GLN A 66 10.29 5.37 11.13
CA GLN A 66 9.78 6.67 10.66
C GLN A 66 10.21 7.84 11.55
N GLY A 67 10.41 7.61 12.85
CA GLY A 67 10.85 8.62 13.81
C GLY A 67 12.37 8.86 13.84
N MET A 68 13.17 8.04 13.13
CA MET A 68 14.63 8.18 13.11
C MET A 68 15.10 9.24 12.11
N PHE A 69 16.24 9.86 12.43
CA PHE A 69 17.00 10.64 11.45
C PHE A 69 17.49 9.75 10.29
N PRO A 70 17.56 10.26 9.04
CA PRO A 70 17.92 9.47 7.86
C PRO A 70 19.24 8.71 7.99
N GLU A 71 20.24 9.31 8.65
CA GLU A 71 21.57 8.74 8.85
C GLU A 71 21.53 7.53 9.78
N VAL A 72 20.72 7.61 10.84
CA VAL A 72 20.53 6.52 11.80
C VAL A 72 19.69 5.41 11.18
N ARG A 73 18.70 5.77 10.37
CA ARG A 73 17.89 4.81 9.61
C ARG A 73 18.75 3.99 8.64
N GLY A 74 19.75 4.62 8.02
CA GLY A 74 20.73 3.94 7.15
C GLY A 74 21.55 2.85 7.85
N LEU A 75 21.68 2.88 9.17
CA LEU A 75 22.34 1.82 9.95
C LEU A 75 21.49 0.56 10.11
N PHE A 76 20.19 0.64 9.80
CA PHE A 76 19.20 -0.43 9.91
C PHE A 76 18.57 -0.76 8.56
N ASP A 77 19.35 -0.68 7.48
CA ASP A 77 18.93 -0.92 6.09
C ASP A 77 18.30 -2.31 5.88
N GLN A 78 18.83 -3.35 6.54
CA GLN A 78 18.30 -4.71 6.43
C GLN A 78 16.96 -4.84 7.14
N ILE A 79 16.80 -4.22 8.31
CA ILE A 79 15.52 -4.18 9.03
C ILE A 79 14.48 -3.41 8.20
N GLU A 80 14.87 -2.29 7.59
CA GLU A 80 13.99 -1.54 6.70
C GLU A 80 13.57 -2.34 5.47
N THR A 81 14.49 -3.12 4.90
CA THR A 81 14.22 -4.00 3.75
C THR A 81 13.21 -5.08 4.13
N VAL A 82 13.41 -5.76 5.27
CA VAL A 82 12.43 -6.74 5.79
C VAL A 82 11.07 -6.08 6.05
N ALA A 83 11.06 -4.90 6.67
CA ALA A 83 9.81 -4.17 6.92
C ALA A 83 9.08 -3.81 5.62
N ARG A 84 9.80 -3.42 4.56
CA ARG A 84 9.21 -3.18 3.23
C ARG A 84 8.65 -4.44 2.59
N LEU A 85 9.32 -5.59 2.73
CA LEU A 85 8.81 -6.86 2.20
C LEU A 85 7.49 -7.28 2.87
N LEU A 86 7.31 -6.95 4.14
CA LEU A 86 6.05 -7.19 4.86
C LEU A 86 4.88 -6.28 4.41
N VAL A 87 5.16 -5.19 3.69
CA VAL A 87 4.12 -4.31 3.12
C VAL A 87 3.45 -4.92 1.88
N VAL A 88 4.03 -5.98 1.30
CA VAL A 88 3.42 -6.67 0.16
C VAL A 88 2.05 -7.23 0.60
N PRO A 89 0.95 -6.85 -0.06
CA PRO A 89 -0.40 -7.19 0.41
C PRO A 89 -0.66 -8.68 0.23
N VAL A 90 -0.41 -9.46 1.28
CA VAL A 90 -0.43 -10.92 1.26
C VAL A 90 -1.84 -11.53 1.40
N SER A 91 -2.84 -10.69 1.66
CA SER A 91 -4.24 -11.02 1.39
C SER A 91 -4.95 -9.79 0.85
N SER A 92 -5.07 -9.74 -0.47
CA SER A 92 -5.44 -8.52 -1.16
C SER A 92 -6.97 -8.31 -1.14
N ALA A 93 -7.49 -7.82 -0.01
CA ALA A 93 -8.85 -7.27 0.05
C ALA A 93 -8.98 -6.02 -0.85
N GLU A 94 -7.87 -5.37 -1.20
CA GLU A 94 -7.82 -4.21 -2.09
C GLU A 94 -8.20 -4.51 -3.55
N PRO A 95 -7.66 -5.56 -4.21
CA PRO A 95 -8.18 -6.10 -5.46
C PRO A 95 -9.65 -6.51 -5.35
N GLU A 96 -10.09 -7.16 -4.28
CA GLU A 96 -11.51 -7.51 -4.13
C GLU A 96 -12.42 -6.28 -4.05
N ARG A 97 -12.01 -5.26 -3.28
CA ARG A 97 -12.68 -3.96 -3.22
C ARG A 97 -12.70 -3.30 -4.59
N SER A 98 -11.59 -3.35 -5.32
CA SER A 98 -11.44 -2.79 -6.66
C SER A 98 -12.28 -3.53 -7.69
N PHE A 99 -12.30 -4.87 -7.68
CA PHE A 99 -13.13 -5.69 -8.56
C PHE A 99 -14.61 -5.56 -8.25
N SER A 100 -14.99 -5.51 -6.97
CA SER A 100 -16.36 -5.22 -6.55
C SER A 100 -16.81 -3.84 -7.03
N SER A 101 -15.94 -2.84 -6.88
CA SER A 101 -16.15 -1.49 -7.42
C SER A 101 -16.28 -1.49 -8.94
N LEU A 102 -15.37 -2.17 -9.65
CA LEU A 102 -15.38 -2.28 -11.10
C LEU A 102 -16.62 -3.01 -11.61
N ARG A 103 -17.11 -4.03 -10.90
CA ARG A 103 -18.36 -4.73 -11.24
C ARG A 103 -19.58 -3.81 -11.15
N ARG A 104 -19.58 -2.84 -10.22
CA ARG A 104 -20.63 -1.80 -10.13
C ARG A 104 -20.47 -0.72 -11.21
N LEU A 105 -19.23 -0.38 -11.58
CA LEU A 105 -18.94 0.66 -12.57
C LEU A 105 -19.13 0.20 -14.02
N LYS A 106 -18.65 -1.01 -14.35
CA LYS A 106 -18.65 -1.63 -15.68
C LYS A 106 -19.76 -2.67 -15.79
N THR A 107 -20.94 -2.20 -16.16
CA THR A 107 -22.12 -3.05 -16.43
C THR A 107 -22.24 -3.36 -17.92
N ARG A 108 -22.90 -4.46 -18.29
CA ARG A 108 -23.15 -4.86 -19.70
C ARG A 108 -23.75 -3.73 -20.56
N LEU A 109 -24.60 -2.88 -19.98
CA LEU A 109 -25.24 -1.75 -20.66
C LEU A 109 -24.30 -0.56 -20.95
N ARG A 110 -23.11 -0.52 -20.33
CA ARG A 110 -22.10 0.56 -20.52
C ARG A 110 -20.97 0.08 -21.44
N SER A 111 -21.33 -0.44 -22.62
CA SER A 111 -20.39 -1.04 -23.57
C SER A 111 -19.48 -0.04 -24.29
N THR A 112 -19.84 1.25 -24.31
CA THR A 112 -19.10 2.31 -25.01
C THR A 112 -17.99 2.96 -24.17
N MET A 113 -17.77 2.52 -22.93
CA MET A 113 -16.81 3.14 -22.04
C MET A 113 -15.37 2.71 -22.36
N THR A 114 -14.50 3.69 -22.65
CA THR A 114 -13.08 3.44 -22.90
C THR A 114 -12.34 3.01 -21.62
N GLN A 115 -11.23 2.30 -21.76
CA GLN A 115 -10.40 1.88 -20.63
C GLN A 115 -9.85 3.07 -19.84
N ILE A 116 -9.43 4.13 -20.54
CA ILE A 116 -8.96 5.37 -19.90
C ILE A 116 -10.05 5.95 -18.99
N ARG A 117 -11.29 6.04 -19.49
CA ARG A 117 -12.41 6.53 -18.68
C ARG A 117 -12.73 5.60 -17.52
N LEU A 118 -12.69 4.28 -17.73
CA LEU A 118 -12.93 3.29 -16.68
C LEU A 118 -11.92 3.44 -15.53
N ASN A 119 -10.64 3.54 -15.85
CA ASN A 119 -9.58 3.64 -14.86
C ASN A 119 -9.74 4.93 -14.04
N SER A 120 -9.97 6.08 -14.70
CA SER A 120 -10.19 7.35 -14.00
C SER A 120 -11.40 7.30 -13.06
N VAL A 121 -12.52 6.73 -13.51
CA VAL A 121 -13.73 6.59 -12.68
C VAL A 121 -13.52 5.58 -11.55
N GLY A 122 -12.77 4.51 -11.81
CA GLY A 122 -12.39 3.51 -10.82
C GLY A 122 -11.64 4.12 -9.63
N VAL A 123 -10.62 4.93 -9.92
CA VAL A 123 -9.85 5.67 -8.89
C VAL A 123 -10.77 6.59 -8.08
N CYS A 124 -11.64 7.35 -8.74
CA CYS A 124 -12.61 8.22 -8.06
C CYS A 124 -13.58 7.44 -7.15
N HIS A 125 -14.00 6.25 -7.57
CA HIS A 125 -14.94 5.42 -6.80
C HIS A 125 -14.28 4.78 -5.58
N VAL A 126 -13.06 4.25 -5.73
CA VAL A 126 -12.29 3.62 -4.65
C VAL A 126 -11.89 4.64 -3.57
N HIS A 127 -11.59 5.88 -3.99
CA HIS A 127 -11.15 6.97 -3.10
C HIS A 127 -12.22 8.07 -2.93
N LYS A 128 -13.51 7.68 -2.87
CA LYS A 128 -14.61 8.62 -2.72
C LYS A 128 -14.45 9.56 -1.51
N ASP A 129 -13.98 9.05 -0.37
CA ASP A 129 -13.77 9.87 0.85
C ASP A 129 -12.75 10.99 0.64
N LYS A 130 -11.75 10.78 -0.22
CA LYS A 130 -10.79 11.83 -0.60
C LYS A 130 -11.43 12.82 -1.56
N LEU A 131 -12.27 12.34 -2.48
CA LEU A 131 -12.99 13.16 -3.45
C LEU A 131 -14.01 14.10 -2.77
N ASP A 132 -14.68 13.62 -1.72
CA ASP A 132 -15.67 14.39 -0.96
C ASP A 132 -15.04 15.58 -0.22
N ARG A 133 -13.72 15.54 0.04
CA ARG A 133 -12.95 16.66 0.62
C ARG A 133 -12.54 17.71 -0.42
N LEU A 134 -12.67 17.41 -1.71
CA LEU A 134 -12.29 18.36 -2.76
C LEU A 134 -13.35 19.44 -2.96
N ASN A 135 -12.89 20.67 -3.22
CA ASN A 135 -13.77 21.77 -3.55
C ASN A 135 -14.31 21.61 -4.99
N ARG A 136 -15.53 21.08 -5.11
CA ARG A 136 -16.22 20.87 -6.39
C ARG A 136 -16.36 22.15 -7.20
N LYS A 137 -16.55 23.31 -6.55
CA LYS A 137 -16.69 24.61 -7.21
C LYS A 137 -15.40 25.00 -7.92
N LYS A 138 -14.25 24.88 -7.22
CA LYS A 138 -12.93 25.14 -7.80
C LYS A 138 -12.63 24.22 -9.00
N ILE A 139 -13.02 22.94 -8.92
CA ILE A 139 -12.86 21.99 -10.03
C ILE A 139 -13.72 22.41 -11.23
N ALA A 140 -14.97 22.83 -10.99
CA ALA A 140 -15.88 23.28 -12.04
C ALA A 140 -15.36 24.55 -12.72
N GLU A 141 -14.87 25.52 -11.95
CA GLU A 141 -14.22 26.74 -12.45
C GLU A 141 -13.02 26.39 -13.34
N GLN A 142 -12.12 25.50 -12.88
CA GLN A 142 -10.97 25.06 -13.66
C GLN A 142 -11.39 24.34 -14.95
N PHE A 143 -12.42 23.48 -14.89
CA PHE A 143 -12.91 22.77 -16.07
C PHE A 143 -13.45 23.73 -17.14
N VAL A 144 -14.15 24.78 -16.70
CA VAL A 144 -14.70 25.82 -17.58
C VAL A 144 -13.59 26.70 -18.14
N SER A 145 -12.61 27.10 -17.33
CA SER A 145 -11.51 27.95 -17.78
C SER A 145 -10.62 27.28 -18.83
N CYS A 146 -10.63 25.95 -18.95
CA CYS A 146 -9.85 25.23 -19.97
C CYS A 146 -10.30 25.49 -21.42
N LYS A 147 -11.53 25.93 -21.68
CA LYS A 147 -12.02 26.21 -23.05
C LYS A 147 -13.08 27.30 -23.07
N GLU A 148 -12.97 28.24 -24.00
CA GLU A 148 -13.93 29.34 -24.14
C GLU A 148 -15.36 28.85 -24.47
N SER A 149 -15.48 27.77 -25.26
CA SER A 149 -16.78 27.14 -25.53
C SER A 149 -17.47 26.64 -24.25
N ARG A 150 -16.71 26.15 -23.27
CA ARG A 150 -17.26 25.71 -21.98
C ARG A 150 -17.72 26.89 -21.14
N LYS A 151 -17.01 28.02 -21.20
CA LYS A 151 -17.40 29.25 -20.52
C LYS A 151 -18.71 29.82 -21.07
N SER A 152 -18.91 29.74 -22.38
CA SER A 152 -20.18 30.09 -23.01
C SER A 152 -21.34 29.17 -22.57
N THR A 153 -21.12 27.86 -22.52
CA THR A 153 -22.18 26.89 -22.14
C THR A 153 -22.49 26.85 -20.65
N PHE A 154 -21.45 26.85 -19.80
CA PHE A 154 -21.59 26.62 -18.35
C PHE A 154 -21.54 27.92 -17.52
N GLY A 155 -21.20 29.05 -18.14
CA GLY A 155 -21.14 30.35 -17.47
C GLY A 155 -19.99 30.45 -16.44
N SER A 156 -20.18 31.30 -15.43
CA SER A 156 -19.25 31.47 -14.31
C SER A 156 -19.90 30.99 -13.02
N PHE A 157 -19.13 30.31 -12.17
CA PHE A 157 -19.59 29.85 -10.86
C PHE A 157 -19.35 30.97 -9.83
N LYS A 158 -20.44 31.55 -9.29
CA LYS A 158 -20.39 32.55 -8.20
C LYS A 158 -20.20 31.93 -6.85
#